data_AF-A0A9W6ZA37-F1
#
_entry.id   AF-A0A9W6ZA37-F1
#
_cell.length_a   1.000
_cell.length_b   1.000
_cell.length_c   1.000
_cell.angle_alpha   90.00
_cell.angle_beta   90.00
_cell.angle_gamma   90.00
#
_symmetry.space_group_name_H-M   'P 1'
#
loop_
_entity.id
_entity.type
_entity.pdbx_description
1 polymer ?
#
loop_
_entity_poly.entity_id
_entity_poly.type
_entity_poly.pdbx_seq_one_letter_code
_entity_poly.pdbx_strand_id
1 'polypeptide(L)'
;MCPPQTRSGTRNANSPTTSKSSKYNATSSSLGFSPRVVPRPEYPPFTEFLLSFIKEVFWQGGIHGLCCTYLLFPLYTWSRVKATEFEISDEVYFCLAISATHTVLYVLCNFTFQFFDDYNWFQTYKLERKPYQKAKPALVKKMAIEAFVGQAVTGPIAAYFLYPLFLHFGMLSLDSPLPGAPEMIKTFVIGHMFNDIGFYWTHRIAHMKSIYKYVHKQHHEFAGTVGFAAEYANPLEVIISNQIPTVGGVLFFATHPLCVCVWIGLRLQQTYEAHSGYCFEGHILNTLWFLHADSAAHHDHHHTANQGNFGGLYTDWLFGTMDHYQALGGRQGYIDQKVKGK
;
A
#
# COMPACT_ATOMS: atom_id res chain seq x y z
N MET A 1 60.62 -40.08 19.84
CA MET A 1 59.73 -41.02 20.54
C MET A 1 58.37 -41.03 19.84
N CYS A 2 58.02 -42.20 19.30
CA CYS A 2 56.73 -42.73 18.83
C CYS A 2 55.87 -42.00 17.77
N PRO A 3 55.19 -42.79 16.89
CA PRO A 3 54.88 -42.46 15.49
C PRO A 3 53.36 -42.27 15.22
N PRO A 4 52.92 -41.95 13.99
CA PRO A 4 51.51 -41.72 13.69
C PRO A 4 50.70 -43.02 13.62
N GLN A 5 49.48 -43.01 14.16
CA GLN A 5 48.51 -44.11 14.01
C GLN A 5 47.42 -43.75 12.99
N THR A 6 47.38 -44.53 11.92
CA THR A 6 46.24 -44.70 11.02
C THR A 6 45.09 -45.43 11.73
N ARG A 7 43.86 -44.93 11.64
CA ARG A 7 42.65 -45.76 11.76
C ARG A 7 41.56 -45.33 10.78
N SER A 8 41.26 -46.27 9.90
CA SER A 8 40.06 -46.40 9.10
C SER A 8 38.80 -46.45 9.98
N GLY A 9 37.76 -45.71 9.60
CA GLY A 9 36.45 -45.78 10.22
C GLY A 9 35.36 -45.54 9.17
N THR A 10 34.86 -46.62 8.59
CA THR A 10 33.59 -46.66 7.86
C THR A 10 32.45 -46.26 8.79
N ARG A 11 31.68 -45.22 8.44
CA ARG A 11 30.34 -44.98 8.99
C ARG A 11 29.35 -44.80 7.84
N ASN A 12 28.53 -45.83 7.66
CA ASN A 12 27.19 -45.67 7.11
C ASN A 12 26.38 -44.80 8.08
N ALA A 13 25.80 -43.71 7.59
CA ALA A 13 24.62 -43.10 8.17
C ALA A 13 23.86 -42.39 7.06
N ASN A 14 22.78 -43.04 6.61
CA ASN A 14 21.68 -42.39 5.94
C ASN A 14 21.30 -41.12 6.70
N SER A 15 21.44 -39.96 6.06
CA SER A 15 20.66 -38.79 6.44
C SER A 15 19.96 -38.28 5.18
N PRO A 16 18.63 -38.39 5.08
CA PRO A 16 17.91 -37.74 4.00
C PRO A 16 17.92 -36.24 4.32
N THR A 17 18.81 -35.52 3.66
CA THR A 17 18.75 -34.06 3.52
C THR A 17 17.49 -33.71 2.73
N THR A 18 16.35 -33.69 3.41
CA THR A 18 15.12 -33.13 2.85
C THR A 18 15.24 -31.61 2.87
N SER A 19 15.80 -31.07 1.79
CA SER A 19 15.63 -29.66 1.45
C SER A 19 14.13 -29.40 1.27
N LYS A 20 13.47 -28.76 2.24
CA LYS A 20 12.09 -28.26 2.10
C LYS A 20 12.00 -27.06 1.14
N SER A 21 12.74 -27.03 0.04
CA SER A 21 12.74 -25.91 -0.92
C SER A 21 12.53 -26.31 -2.38
N SER A 22 12.03 -27.53 -2.68
CA SER A 22 11.85 -27.97 -4.08
C SER A 22 10.40 -28.22 -4.51
N LYS A 23 9.38 -27.91 -3.68
CA LYS A 23 7.99 -28.24 -4.04
C LYS A 23 7.42 -27.43 -5.20
N TYR A 24 7.96 -26.24 -5.50
CA TYR A 24 7.40 -25.32 -6.47
C TYR A 24 8.46 -24.98 -7.52
N ASN A 25 8.43 -25.68 -8.66
CA ASN A 25 9.39 -25.49 -9.75
C ASN A 25 8.66 -25.56 -11.10
N ALA A 26 8.01 -24.45 -11.46
CA ALA A 26 7.72 -23.98 -12.82
C ALA A 26 6.66 -22.88 -12.74
N THR A 27 6.94 -21.72 -13.34
CA THR A 27 5.89 -20.75 -13.68
C THR A 27 5.23 -21.19 -14.98
N SER A 28 3.96 -21.60 -14.95
CA SER A 28 3.24 -21.79 -16.22
C SER A 28 2.87 -20.43 -16.80
N SER A 29 3.06 -20.24 -18.10
CA SER A 29 2.44 -19.14 -18.85
C SER A 29 0.97 -19.46 -19.03
N SER A 30 0.20 -19.37 -17.94
CA SER A 30 -1.25 -19.52 -18.03
C SER A 30 -1.83 -18.44 -18.95
N LEU A 31 -2.96 -18.74 -19.59
CA LEU A 31 -3.73 -17.78 -20.40
C LEU A 31 -4.21 -16.56 -19.59
N GLY A 32 -4.13 -16.61 -18.26
CA GLY A 32 -4.27 -15.45 -17.38
C GLY A 32 -2.93 -14.76 -17.19
N PHE A 33 -2.92 -13.43 -17.32
CA PHE A 33 -1.78 -12.50 -17.31
C PHE A 33 -0.84 -12.54 -16.07
N SER A 34 -0.90 -13.59 -15.24
CA SER A 34 -0.14 -13.76 -14.00
C SER A 34 0.51 -15.15 -13.99
N PRO A 35 1.86 -15.24 -13.89
CA PRO A 35 2.55 -16.53 -13.83
C PRO A 35 2.06 -17.38 -12.66
N ARG A 36 1.66 -18.63 -12.93
CA ARG A 36 1.14 -19.56 -11.92
C ARG A 36 2.24 -20.43 -11.36
N VAL A 37 2.23 -20.66 -10.05
CA VAL A 37 3.11 -21.63 -9.40
C VAL A 37 2.53 -23.04 -9.56
N VAL A 38 3.35 -24.03 -9.92
CA VAL A 38 2.93 -25.44 -10.07
C VAL A 38 3.72 -26.34 -9.10
N PRO A 39 3.05 -27.18 -8.28
CA PRO A 39 1.60 -27.19 -8.03
C PRO A 39 1.13 -25.87 -7.39
N ARG A 40 -0.16 -25.54 -7.52
CA ARG A 40 -0.69 -24.31 -6.93
C ARG A 40 -0.64 -24.41 -5.40
N PRO A 41 -0.08 -23.43 -4.69
CA PRO A 41 -0.13 -23.43 -3.23
C PRO A 41 -1.58 -23.27 -2.75
N GLU A 42 -1.85 -23.83 -1.57
CA GLU A 42 -3.12 -23.59 -0.89
C GLU A 42 -3.21 -22.13 -0.47
N TYR A 43 -4.40 -21.55 -0.65
CA TYR A 43 -4.69 -20.19 -0.20
C TYR A 43 -5.23 -20.25 1.22
N PRO A 44 -5.13 -19.15 1.99
CA PRO A 44 -5.77 -19.03 3.29
C PRO A 44 -7.25 -19.45 3.22
N PRO A 45 -7.79 -20.07 4.28
CA PRO A 45 -9.20 -20.45 4.32
C PRO A 45 -10.10 -19.21 4.18
N PHE A 46 -11.34 -19.43 3.73
CA PHE A 46 -12.33 -18.37 3.54
C PHE A 46 -12.52 -17.48 4.79
N THR A 47 -12.36 -18.03 5.98
CA THR A 47 -12.45 -17.29 7.25
C THR A 47 -11.38 -16.21 7.39
N GLU A 48 -10.15 -16.48 6.95
CA GLU A 48 -9.06 -15.49 6.97
C GLU A 48 -9.28 -14.41 5.90
N PHE A 49 -9.75 -14.80 4.72
CA PHE A 49 -10.20 -13.85 3.69
C PHE A 49 -11.28 -12.91 4.23
N LEU A 50 -12.33 -13.47 4.85
CA LEU A 50 -13.43 -12.70 5.38
C LEU A 50 -12.98 -11.74 6.49
N LEU A 51 -12.07 -12.18 7.35
CA LEU A 51 -11.50 -11.34 8.40
C LEU A 51 -10.66 -10.19 7.83
N SER A 52 -9.82 -10.44 6.82
CA SER A 52 -9.06 -9.39 6.11
C SER A 52 -10.01 -8.38 5.47
N PHE A 53 -11.07 -8.84 4.80
CA PHE A 53 -12.09 -7.97 4.22
C PHE A 53 -12.80 -7.10 5.28
N ILE A 54 -13.24 -7.69 6.40
CA ILE A 54 -13.88 -6.95 7.50
C ILE A 54 -12.93 -5.91 8.10
N LYS A 55 -11.68 -6.32 8.37
CA LYS A 55 -10.64 -5.46 8.92
C LYS A 55 -10.38 -4.26 8.01
N GLU A 56 -10.09 -4.49 6.72
CA GLU A 56 -9.66 -3.43 5.80
C GLU A 56 -10.84 -2.52 5.42
N VAL A 57 -11.97 -3.10 5.00
CA VAL A 57 -13.10 -2.33 4.45
C VAL A 57 -13.94 -1.67 5.54
N PHE A 58 -14.35 -2.43 6.56
CA PHE A 58 -15.31 -1.95 7.54
C PHE A 58 -14.65 -1.29 8.74
N TRP A 59 -13.58 -1.88 9.27
CA TRP A 59 -12.92 -1.34 10.45
C TRP A 59 -11.96 -0.19 10.11
N GLN A 60 -10.94 -0.47 9.29
CA GLN A 60 -9.92 0.51 8.91
C GLN A 60 -10.45 1.57 7.93
N GLY A 61 -11.31 1.20 6.99
CA GLY A 61 -12.02 2.16 6.13
C GLY A 61 -13.16 2.85 6.87
N GLY A 62 -14.18 2.08 7.26
CA GLY A 62 -15.43 2.60 7.84
C GLY A 62 -15.29 3.24 9.22
N ILE A 63 -14.96 2.45 10.24
CA ILE A 63 -14.96 2.90 11.65
C ILE A 63 -13.87 3.92 11.92
N HIS A 64 -12.63 3.68 11.46
CA HIS A 64 -11.57 4.67 11.62
C HIS A 64 -11.90 5.96 10.85
N GLY A 65 -12.43 5.87 9.63
CA GLY A 65 -12.87 7.05 8.87
C GLY A 65 -13.93 7.86 9.59
N LEU A 66 -14.92 7.21 10.19
CA LEU A 66 -15.92 7.87 11.02
C LEU A 66 -15.29 8.59 12.23
N CYS A 67 -14.45 7.89 12.98
CA CYS A 67 -13.78 8.43 14.16
C CYS A 67 -12.87 9.62 13.80
N CYS A 68 -12.06 9.50 12.75
CA CYS A 68 -11.21 10.57 12.23
C CYS A 68 -12.04 11.77 11.77
N THR A 69 -13.19 11.54 11.12
CA THR A 69 -14.08 12.62 10.68
C THR A 69 -14.58 13.42 11.89
N TYR A 70 -15.09 12.75 12.92
CA TYR A 70 -15.53 13.45 14.14
C TYR A 70 -14.37 14.15 14.87
N LEU A 71 -13.21 13.52 14.96
CA LEU A 71 -12.03 14.10 15.60
C LEU A 71 -11.55 15.37 14.90
N LEU A 72 -11.58 15.38 13.56
CA LEU A 72 -11.07 16.48 12.74
C LEU A 72 -12.12 17.57 12.45
N PHE A 73 -13.40 17.32 12.70
CA PHE A 73 -14.47 18.27 12.38
C PHE A 73 -14.35 19.64 13.07
N PRO A 74 -13.94 19.75 14.35
CA PRO A 74 -13.69 21.05 14.97
C PRO A 74 -12.58 21.84 14.27
N LEU A 75 -11.51 21.15 13.85
CA LEU A 75 -10.42 21.78 13.10
C LEU A 75 -10.89 22.23 11.71
N TYR A 76 -11.65 21.39 11.01
CA TYR A 76 -12.21 21.70 9.69
C TYR A 76 -13.15 22.91 9.73
N THR A 77 -14.05 22.97 10.70
CA THR A 77 -14.98 24.11 10.83
C THR A 77 -14.25 25.39 11.19
N TRP A 78 -13.27 25.32 12.11
CA TRP A 78 -12.41 26.46 12.43
C TRP A 78 -11.64 26.96 11.20
N SER A 79 -11.00 26.07 10.43
CA SER A 79 -10.23 26.47 9.25
C SER A 79 -11.12 27.03 8.15
N ARG A 80 -12.34 26.50 8.02
CA ARG A 80 -13.33 26.99 7.05
C ARG A 80 -13.81 28.40 7.38
N VAL A 81 -14.14 28.66 8.65
CA VAL A 81 -14.51 30.02 9.11
C VAL A 81 -13.38 31.01 8.84
N LYS A 82 -12.13 30.62 9.14
CA LYS A 82 -10.97 31.47 8.84
C LYS A 82 -10.79 31.72 7.35
N ALA A 83 -10.98 30.71 6.51
CA ALA A 83 -10.93 30.89 5.07
C ALA A 83 -11.96 31.91 4.58
N THR A 84 -13.18 31.89 5.13
CA THR A 84 -14.21 32.90 4.83
C THR A 84 -13.82 34.30 5.29
N GLU A 85 -13.22 34.45 6.48
CA GLU A 85 -12.71 35.75 6.97
C GLU A 85 -11.62 36.34 6.05
N PHE A 86 -10.84 35.49 5.39
CA PHE A 86 -9.81 35.90 4.42
C PHE A 86 -10.32 35.96 2.97
N GLU A 87 -11.63 35.87 2.75
CA GLU A 87 -12.26 35.90 1.41
C GLU A 87 -11.70 34.82 0.45
N ILE A 88 -11.28 33.67 1.00
CA ILE A 88 -10.81 32.54 0.21
C ILE A 88 -12.01 31.83 -0.42
N SER A 89 -12.02 31.73 -1.76
CA SER A 89 -13.03 30.99 -2.52
C SER A 89 -13.05 29.51 -2.17
N ASP A 90 -14.21 28.87 -2.30
CA ASP A 90 -14.42 27.46 -1.97
C ASP A 90 -13.50 26.50 -2.73
N GLU A 91 -13.25 26.75 -4.01
CA GLU A 91 -12.32 25.97 -4.84
C GLU A 91 -10.90 25.98 -4.26
N VAL A 92 -10.45 27.17 -3.86
CA VAL A 92 -9.11 27.38 -3.28
C VAL A 92 -9.04 26.73 -1.91
N TYR A 93 -10.08 26.87 -1.07
CA TYR A 93 -10.11 26.21 0.23
C TYR A 93 -10.04 24.68 0.09
N PHE A 94 -10.87 24.10 -0.78
CA PHE A 94 -10.85 22.65 -1.04
C PHE A 94 -9.48 22.19 -1.54
N CYS A 95 -8.90 22.92 -2.50
CA CYS A 95 -7.55 22.68 -3.00
C CYS A 95 -6.51 22.68 -1.87
N LEU A 96 -6.53 23.70 -1.01
CA LEU A 96 -5.62 23.82 0.14
C LEU A 96 -5.83 22.68 1.14
N ALA A 97 -7.07 22.30 1.44
CA ALA A 97 -7.37 21.24 2.39
C ALA A 97 -6.88 19.86 1.91
N ILE A 98 -7.11 19.53 0.63
CA ILE A 98 -6.63 18.29 0.01
C ILE A 98 -5.10 18.29 -0.06
N SER A 99 -4.50 19.39 -0.52
CA SER A 99 -3.05 19.52 -0.64
C SER A 99 -2.36 19.43 0.72
N ALA A 100 -2.90 20.09 1.74
CA ALA A 100 -2.39 20.02 3.11
C ALA A 100 -2.51 18.61 3.67
N THR A 101 -3.65 17.94 3.48
CA THR A 101 -3.85 16.55 3.91
C THR A 101 -2.80 15.63 3.29
N HIS A 102 -2.59 15.75 1.98
CA HIS A 102 -1.61 14.95 1.25
C HIS A 102 -0.18 15.24 1.72
N THR A 103 0.25 16.50 1.70
CA THR A 103 1.61 16.91 2.06
C THR A 103 1.94 16.58 3.50
N VAL A 104 1.02 16.83 4.45
CA VAL A 104 1.25 16.52 5.86
C VAL A 104 1.46 15.03 6.04
N LEU A 105 0.67 14.16 5.42
CA LEU A 105 0.87 12.72 5.55
C LEU A 105 2.10 12.21 4.79
N TYR A 106 2.38 12.75 3.60
CA TYR A 106 3.60 12.43 2.87
C TYR A 106 4.83 12.72 3.74
N VAL A 107 4.87 13.89 4.38
CA VAL A 107 5.98 14.28 5.26
C VAL A 107 5.97 13.42 6.52
N LEU A 108 4.87 13.42 7.29
CA LEU A 108 4.83 12.77 8.59
C LEU A 108 5.08 11.26 8.50
N CYS A 109 4.44 10.54 7.59
CA CYS A 109 4.62 9.10 7.49
C CYS A 109 6.05 8.75 7.04
N ASN A 110 6.54 9.40 5.97
CA ASN A 110 7.82 9.00 5.38
C ASN A 110 9.02 9.45 6.21
N PHE A 111 8.99 10.65 6.80
CA PHE A 111 10.04 11.05 7.75
C PHE A 111 10.00 10.24 9.04
N THR A 112 8.84 9.70 9.45
CA THR A 112 8.78 8.76 10.58
C THR A 112 9.56 7.48 10.28
N PHE A 113 9.37 6.88 9.10
CA PHE A 113 10.13 5.68 8.72
C PHE A 113 11.62 5.96 8.48
N GLN A 114 11.96 7.14 7.92
CA GLN A 114 13.35 7.58 7.82
C GLN A 114 13.99 7.76 9.21
N PHE A 115 13.25 8.34 10.16
CA PHE A 115 13.71 8.48 11.53
C PHE A 115 13.96 7.11 12.18
N PHE A 116 13.11 6.11 11.92
CA PHE A 116 13.35 4.74 12.40
C PHE A 116 14.66 4.17 11.87
N ASP A 117 15.04 4.51 10.65
CA ASP A 117 16.32 4.11 10.05
C ASP A 117 17.51 4.84 10.65
N ASP A 118 17.45 6.16 10.72
CA ASP A 118 18.55 6.99 11.20
C ASP A 118 18.92 6.68 12.66
N TYR A 119 17.92 6.33 13.48
CA TYR A 119 18.08 6.05 14.91
C TYR A 119 18.01 4.56 15.26
N ASN A 120 17.93 3.66 14.28
CA ASN A 120 17.79 2.21 14.48
C ASN A 120 16.60 1.83 15.39
N TRP A 121 15.49 2.55 15.30
CA TRP A 121 14.25 2.17 15.98
C TRP A 121 13.48 1.13 15.18
N PHE A 122 12.74 0.26 15.88
CA PHE A 122 11.82 -0.72 15.28
C PHE A 122 12.46 -1.65 14.22
N GLN A 123 13.78 -1.85 14.26
CA GLN A 123 14.51 -2.63 13.25
C GLN A 123 14.11 -4.12 13.21
N THR A 124 13.52 -4.64 14.28
CA THR A 124 12.88 -5.97 14.28
C THR A 124 11.77 -6.10 13.24
N TYR A 125 11.09 -5.01 12.91
CA TYR A 125 10.00 -4.94 11.92
C TYR A 125 10.50 -4.59 10.51
N LYS A 126 11.76 -4.19 10.35
CA LYS A 126 12.31 -3.83 9.03
C LYS A 126 12.44 -5.08 8.15
N LEU A 127 12.04 -4.97 6.89
CA LEU A 127 12.18 -6.03 5.89
C LEU A 127 13.61 -6.04 5.33
N GLU A 128 14.14 -7.24 5.11
CA GLU A 128 15.51 -7.38 4.60
C GLU A 128 15.62 -6.93 3.14
N ARG A 129 16.80 -6.40 2.80
CA ARG A 129 17.11 -5.87 1.47
C ARG A 129 18.40 -6.46 0.95
N LYS A 130 18.33 -7.11 -0.21
CA LYS A 130 19.49 -7.47 -1.03
C LYS A 130 20.15 -6.20 -1.57
N PRO A 131 21.46 -6.22 -1.89
CA PRO A 131 22.16 -5.02 -2.37
C PRO A 131 21.51 -4.31 -3.56
N TYR A 132 20.92 -5.06 -4.50
CA TYR A 132 20.25 -4.47 -5.67
C TYR A 132 18.86 -3.87 -5.35
N GLN A 133 18.27 -4.22 -4.21
CA GLN A 133 16.98 -3.70 -3.75
C GLN A 133 17.13 -2.36 -3.02
N LYS A 134 18.35 -1.95 -2.68
CA LYS A 134 18.62 -0.64 -2.08
C LYS A 134 18.63 0.42 -3.17
N ALA A 135 17.87 1.49 -2.94
CA ALA A 135 17.74 2.59 -3.90
C ALA A 135 19.08 3.29 -4.13
N LYS A 136 19.36 3.63 -5.39
CA LYS A 136 20.55 4.40 -5.77
C LYS A 136 20.32 5.90 -5.52
N PRO A 137 21.33 6.68 -5.12
CA PRO A 137 21.16 8.11 -4.84
C PRO A 137 20.57 8.92 -6.01
N ALA A 138 20.96 8.61 -7.26
CA ALA A 138 20.41 9.27 -8.43
C ALA A 138 18.89 9.03 -8.60
N LEU A 139 18.43 7.81 -8.27
CA LEU A 139 17.01 7.46 -8.33
C LEU A 139 16.23 8.17 -7.20
N VAL A 140 16.80 8.23 -5.99
CA VAL A 140 16.22 8.99 -4.87
C VAL A 140 16.07 10.47 -5.23
N LYS A 141 17.10 11.07 -5.86
CA LYS A 141 17.03 12.46 -6.31
C LYS A 141 15.93 12.68 -7.36
N LYS A 142 15.81 11.77 -8.35
CA LYS A 142 14.76 11.84 -9.37
C LYS A 142 13.37 11.77 -8.72
N MET A 143 13.16 10.78 -7.84
CA MET A 143 11.92 10.63 -7.08
C MET A 143 11.58 11.89 -6.27
N ALA A 144 12.55 12.47 -5.56
CA ALA A 144 12.31 13.67 -4.75
C ALA A 144 11.86 14.88 -5.59
N ILE A 145 12.43 15.05 -6.79
CA ILE A 145 12.02 16.11 -7.73
C ILE A 145 10.58 15.87 -8.20
N GLU A 146 10.26 14.64 -8.61
CA GLU A 146 8.92 14.30 -9.09
C GLU A 146 7.87 14.41 -7.98
N ALA A 147 8.20 13.99 -6.75
CA ALA A 147 7.34 14.17 -5.58
C ALA A 147 7.09 15.66 -5.28
N PHE A 148 8.13 16.50 -5.38
CA PHE A 148 7.99 17.95 -5.20
C PHE A 148 7.08 18.56 -6.27
N VAL A 149 7.29 18.24 -7.56
CA VAL A 149 6.42 18.70 -8.65
C VAL A 149 4.99 18.19 -8.44
N GLY A 150 4.86 16.94 -8.03
CA GLY A 150 3.62 16.27 -7.64
C GLY A 150 2.81 17.10 -6.65
N GLN A 151 3.44 17.45 -5.53
CA GLN A 151 2.79 18.14 -4.42
C GLN A 151 2.65 19.65 -4.63
N ALA A 152 3.62 20.30 -5.27
CA ALA A 152 3.62 21.76 -5.42
C ALA A 152 2.84 22.24 -6.65
N VAL A 153 2.65 21.39 -7.66
CA VAL A 153 2.07 21.79 -8.95
C VAL A 153 0.90 20.90 -9.34
N THR A 154 1.14 19.62 -9.64
CA THR A 154 0.10 18.79 -10.28
C THR A 154 -1.04 18.45 -9.33
N GLY A 155 -0.74 18.18 -8.06
CA GLY A 155 -1.71 17.87 -7.01
C GLY A 155 -2.67 19.04 -6.75
N PRO A 156 -2.18 20.25 -6.45
CA PRO A 156 -3.05 21.43 -6.27
C PRO A 156 -3.90 21.73 -7.50
N ILE A 157 -3.33 21.65 -8.71
CA ILE A 157 -4.10 21.83 -9.95
C ILE A 157 -5.24 20.81 -10.04
N ALA A 158 -4.94 19.52 -9.81
CA ALA A 158 -5.96 18.48 -9.84
C ALA A 158 -7.04 18.71 -8.77
N ALA A 159 -6.65 19.05 -7.53
CA ALA A 159 -7.59 19.29 -6.43
C ALA A 159 -8.52 20.47 -6.72
N TYR A 160 -8.01 21.56 -7.29
CA TYR A 160 -8.80 22.72 -7.69
C TYR A 160 -9.88 22.35 -8.70
N PHE A 161 -9.53 21.59 -9.75
CA PHE A 161 -10.50 21.16 -10.78
C PHE A 161 -11.41 20.01 -10.35
N LEU A 162 -11.03 19.24 -9.33
CA LEU A 162 -11.88 18.19 -8.77
C LEU A 162 -13.05 18.76 -7.97
N TYR A 163 -12.90 19.92 -7.32
CA TYR A 163 -13.97 20.51 -6.50
C TYR A 163 -15.32 20.67 -7.24
N PRO A 164 -15.39 21.31 -8.43
CA PRO A 164 -16.67 21.41 -9.14
C PRO A 164 -17.22 20.06 -9.59
N LEU A 165 -16.36 19.06 -9.84
CA LEU A 165 -16.80 17.70 -10.15
C LEU A 165 -17.43 17.02 -8.93
N PHE A 166 -16.84 17.19 -7.74
CA PHE A 166 -17.44 16.69 -6.51
C PHE A 166 -18.83 17.29 -6.27
N LEU A 167 -19.00 18.60 -6.47
CA LEU A 167 -20.32 19.24 -6.37
C LEU A 167 -21.29 18.68 -7.42
N HIS A 168 -20.84 18.51 -8.66
CA HIS A 168 -21.65 17.93 -9.75
C HIS A 168 -22.17 16.54 -9.42
N PHE A 169 -21.34 15.70 -8.79
CA PHE A 169 -21.70 14.35 -8.37
C PHE A 169 -22.36 14.27 -6.99
N GLY A 170 -22.72 15.41 -6.39
CA GLY A 170 -23.60 15.48 -5.22
C GLY A 170 -22.90 15.57 -3.86
N MET A 171 -21.61 15.92 -3.83
CA MET A 171 -20.95 16.30 -2.57
C MET A 171 -21.62 17.56 -1.99
N LEU A 172 -21.82 17.57 -0.67
CA LEU A 172 -22.34 18.75 0.01
C LEU A 172 -21.38 19.95 -0.07
N SER A 173 -21.93 21.16 0.03
CA SER A 173 -21.15 22.39 0.14
C SER A 173 -20.21 22.38 1.36
N LEU A 174 -19.16 23.19 1.33
CA LEU A 174 -18.13 23.21 2.38
C LEU A 174 -18.67 23.52 3.78
N ASP A 175 -19.75 24.32 3.86
CA ASP A 175 -20.34 24.80 5.09
C ASP A 175 -21.52 23.93 5.59
N SER A 176 -21.75 22.78 4.93
CA SER A 176 -22.80 21.86 5.35
C SER A 176 -22.48 21.16 6.67
N PRO A 177 -23.50 20.81 7.48
CA PRO A 177 -23.29 19.98 8.66
C PRO A 177 -22.78 18.58 8.27
N LEU A 178 -22.14 17.90 9.22
CA LEU A 178 -21.77 16.50 9.01
C LEU A 178 -23.02 15.65 8.72
N PRO A 179 -22.92 14.72 7.75
CA PRO A 179 -23.89 13.66 7.56
C PRO A 179 -24.02 12.77 8.81
N GLY A 180 -25.05 11.92 8.84
CA GLY A 180 -25.17 10.88 9.85
C GLY A 180 -24.00 9.88 9.78
N ALA A 181 -23.74 9.21 10.91
CA ALA A 181 -22.72 8.17 10.99
C ALA A 181 -22.90 7.05 9.94
N PRO A 182 -24.12 6.54 9.64
CA PRO A 182 -24.32 5.54 8.60
C PRO A 182 -23.91 6.02 7.21
N GLU A 183 -24.20 7.27 6.86
CA GLU A 183 -23.84 7.88 5.57
C GLU A 183 -22.32 8.04 5.42
N MET A 184 -21.64 8.42 6.50
CA MET A 184 -20.17 8.51 6.52
C MET A 184 -19.52 7.12 6.42
N ILE A 185 -19.99 6.13 7.20
CA ILE A 185 -19.50 4.74 7.10
C ILE A 185 -19.69 4.21 5.67
N LYS A 186 -20.87 4.42 5.08
CA LYS A 186 -21.17 4.03 3.69
C LYS A 186 -20.17 4.65 2.72
N THR A 187 -19.88 5.95 2.87
CA THR A 187 -18.90 6.67 2.04
C THR A 187 -17.54 5.97 2.06
N PHE A 188 -17.01 5.66 3.25
CA PHE A 188 -15.69 5.03 3.39
C PHE A 188 -15.67 3.58 2.91
N VAL A 189 -16.72 2.80 3.21
CA VAL A 189 -16.82 1.40 2.75
C VAL A 189 -16.88 1.32 1.23
N ILE A 190 -17.72 2.13 0.59
CA ILE A 190 -17.80 2.18 -0.89
C ILE A 190 -16.49 2.70 -1.48
N GLY A 191 -15.90 3.74 -0.88
CA GLY A 191 -14.57 4.24 -1.25
C GLY A 191 -13.52 3.13 -1.27
N HIS A 192 -13.49 2.30 -0.22
CA HIS A 192 -12.54 1.19 -0.11
C HIS A 192 -12.77 0.10 -1.14
N MET A 193 -14.00 -0.37 -1.29
CA MET A 193 -14.31 -1.39 -2.29
C MET A 193 -14.03 -0.90 -3.72
N PHE A 194 -14.38 0.35 -4.03
CA PHE A 194 -14.13 0.94 -5.34
C PHE A 194 -12.63 1.04 -5.61
N ASN A 195 -11.87 1.56 -4.65
CA ASN A 195 -10.42 1.67 -4.76
C ASN A 195 -9.77 0.31 -4.97
N ASP A 196 -10.06 -0.67 -4.13
CA ASP A 196 -9.31 -1.94 -4.16
C ASP A 196 -9.63 -2.76 -5.40
N ILE A 197 -10.89 -2.78 -5.86
CA ILE A 197 -11.28 -3.46 -7.11
C ILE A 197 -10.67 -2.71 -8.31
N GLY A 198 -10.78 -1.38 -8.33
CA GLY A 198 -10.25 -0.55 -9.42
C GLY A 198 -8.73 -0.62 -9.52
N PHE A 199 -8.04 -0.48 -8.39
CA PHE A 199 -6.58 -0.61 -8.28
C PHE A 199 -6.15 -2.00 -8.71
N TYR A 200 -6.77 -3.07 -8.20
CA TYR A 200 -6.43 -4.45 -8.58
C TYR A 200 -6.39 -4.65 -10.10
N TRP A 201 -7.47 -4.26 -10.79
CA TRP A 201 -7.58 -4.49 -12.23
C TRP A 201 -6.63 -3.62 -13.04
N THR A 202 -6.56 -2.33 -12.72
CA THR A 202 -5.69 -1.40 -13.43
C THR A 202 -4.21 -1.74 -13.22
N HIS A 203 -3.82 -2.06 -11.99
CA HIS A 203 -2.46 -2.49 -11.64
C HIS A 203 -2.10 -3.81 -12.33
N ARG A 204 -2.98 -4.81 -12.30
CA ARG A 204 -2.77 -6.07 -13.02
C ARG A 204 -2.61 -5.87 -14.53
N ILE A 205 -3.40 -4.99 -15.14
CA ILE A 205 -3.28 -4.63 -16.56
C ILE A 205 -1.95 -3.90 -16.81
N ALA A 206 -1.52 -3.02 -15.91
CA ALA A 206 -0.26 -2.31 -16.01
C ALA A 206 0.95 -3.26 -16.03
N HIS A 207 0.84 -4.45 -15.44
CA HIS A 207 1.84 -5.53 -15.52
C HIS A 207 1.84 -6.36 -16.81
N MET A 208 0.89 -6.15 -17.72
CA MET A 208 0.92 -6.83 -19.02
C MET A 208 2.21 -6.46 -19.76
N LYS A 209 2.88 -7.45 -20.37
CA LYS A 209 4.19 -7.27 -21.04
C LYS A 209 4.21 -6.10 -22.05
N SER A 210 3.10 -5.86 -22.74
CA SER A 210 2.93 -4.77 -23.72
C SER A 210 2.78 -3.39 -23.10
N ILE A 211 2.36 -3.30 -21.83
CA ILE A 211 2.05 -2.05 -21.12
C ILE A 211 3.17 -1.72 -20.11
N TYR A 212 3.67 -2.72 -19.39
CA TYR A 212 4.59 -2.60 -18.26
C TYR A 212 5.77 -1.66 -18.52
N LYS A 213 6.48 -1.84 -19.65
CA LYS A 213 7.66 -1.04 -19.98
C LYS A 213 7.36 0.47 -20.03
N TYR A 214 6.14 0.85 -20.40
CA TYR A 214 5.76 2.24 -20.65
C TYR A 214 5.03 2.89 -19.48
N VAL A 215 4.31 2.10 -18.68
CA VAL A 215 3.45 2.61 -17.61
C VAL A 215 4.05 2.25 -16.24
N HIS A 216 4.20 0.97 -15.93
CA HIS A 216 4.46 0.52 -14.55
C HIS A 216 5.93 0.28 -14.19
N LYS A 217 6.82 0.22 -15.19
CA LYS A 217 8.25 -0.02 -14.95
C LYS A 217 8.90 1.06 -14.08
N GLN A 218 8.45 2.31 -14.19
CA GLN A 218 8.99 3.41 -13.39
C GLN A 218 8.79 3.16 -11.89
N HIS A 219 7.58 2.76 -11.49
CA HIS A 219 7.26 2.40 -10.11
C HIS A 219 8.16 1.29 -9.57
N HIS A 220 8.44 0.27 -10.39
CA HIS A 220 9.35 -0.83 -10.07
C HIS A 220 10.85 -0.51 -10.19
N GLU A 221 11.26 0.73 -10.49
CA GLU A 221 12.69 1.12 -10.40
C GLU A 221 13.17 1.04 -8.94
N PHE A 222 12.27 1.20 -7.97
CA PHE A 222 12.48 0.87 -6.56
C PHE A 222 12.12 -0.61 -6.33
N ALA A 223 13.11 -1.48 -6.50
CA ALA A 223 12.93 -2.93 -6.36
C ALA A 223 12.64 -3.39 -4.91
N GLY A 224 13.16 -2.69 -3.91
CA GLY A 224 12.69 -2.79 -2.54
C GLY A 224 11.82 -1.58 -2.23
N THR A 225 10.72 -1.77 -1.51
CA THR A 225 9.83 -0.66 -1.21
C THR A 225 10.50 0.39 -0.33
N VAL A 226 10.22 1.65 -0.65
CA VAL A 226 10.62 2.85 0.09
C VAL A 226 9.43 3.81 0.16
N GLY A 227 9.06 4.27 1.36
CA GLY A 227 7.86 5.07 1.58
C GLY A 227 7.78 6.33 0.71
N PHE A 228 8.87 7.11 0.64
CA PHE A 228 8.94 8.30 -0.21
C PHE A 228 8.70 8.02 -1.71
N ALA A 229 8.95 6.79 -2.16
CA ALA A 229 8.79 6.37 -3.54
C ALA A 229 7.42 5.72 -3.82
N ALA A 230 6.50 5.67 -2.84
CA ALA A 230 5.20 5.02 -3.01
C ALA A 230 4.37 5.60 -4.16
N GLU A 231 4.51 6.90 -4.42
CA GLU A 231 3.81 7.61 -5.50
C GLU A 231 4.72 7.94 -6.71
N TYR A 232 5.97 7.43 -6.70
CA TYR A 232 6.89 7.60 -7.83
C TYR A 232 6.48 6.66 -8.97
N ALA A 233 5.76 7.20 -9.95
CA ALA A 233 5.16 6.43 -11.02
C ALA A 233 5.01 7.26 -12.30
N ASN A 234 4.77 6.57 -13.42
CA ASN A 234 4.49 7.24 -14.68
C ASN A 234 3.18 8.05 -14.58
N PRO A 235 3.04 9.23 -15.23
CA PRO A 235 1.81 10.01 -15.15
C PRO A 235 0.52 9.25 -15.53
N LEU A 236 0.58 8.32 -16.49
CA LEU A 236 -0.58 7.49 -16.85
C LEU A 236 -0.95 6.52 -15.72
N GLU A 237 0.05 5.95 -15.05
CA GLU A 237 -0.17 5.09 -13.88
C GLU A 237 -0.76 5.89 -12.72
N VAL A 238 -0.21 7.08 -12.45
CA VAL A 238 -0.73 7.98 -11.42
C VAL A 238 -2.21 8.25 -11.66
N ILE A 239 -2.62 8.55 -12.89
CA ILE A 239 -4.04 8.82 -13.20
C ILE A 239 -4.89 7.55 -13.13
N ILE A 240 -4.50 6.49 -13.84
CA ILE A 240 -5.35 5.32 -14.11
C ILE A 240 -5.37 4.35 -12.92
N SER A 241 -4.21 4.09 -12.33
CA SER A 241 -4.08 3.12 -11.23
C SER A 241 -4.23 3.78 -9.87
N ASN A 242 -3.80 5.03 -9.69
CA ASN A 242 -3.86 5.65 -8.36
C ASN A 242 -5.08 6.58 -8.22
N GLN A 243 -5.14 7.67 -8.98
CA GLN A 243 -6.13 8.72 -8.79
C GLN A 243 -7.56 8.27 -9.09
N ILE A 244 -7.82 7.59 -10.22
CA ILE A 244 -9.17 7.13 -10.57
C ILE A 244 -9.73 6.15 -9.52
N PRO A 245 -9.01 5.08 -9.11
CA PRO A 245 -9.50 4.18 -8.08
C PRO A 245 -9.64 4.87 -6.71
N THR A 246 -8.66 5.67 -6.29
CA THR A 246 -8.69 6.32 -4.97
C THR A 246 -9.76 7.40 -4.89
N VAL A 247 -9.88 8.27 -5.90
CA VAL A 247 -10.83 9.39 -5.87
C VAL A 247 -12.22 8.97 -6.34
N GLY A 248 -12.35 8.03 -7.27
CA GLY A 248 -13.63 7.67 -7.89
C GLY A 248 -14.71 7.26 -6.90
N GLY A 249 -14.36 6.42 -5.91
CA GLY A 249 -15.32 5.97 -4.91
C GLY A 249 -15.91 7.12 -4.07
N VAL A 250 -15.08 8.09 -3.68
CA VAL A 250 -15.56 9.28 -2.97
C VAL A 250 -16.16 10.32 -3.91
N LEU A 251 -15.74 10.39 -5.17
CA LEU A 251 -16.31 11.31 -6.15
C LEU A 251 -17.79 11.04 -6.39
N PHE A 252 -18.17 9.76 -6.52
CA PHE A 252 -19.54 9.37 -6.82
C PHE A 252 -20.43 9.17 -5.59
N PHE A 253 -19.83 9.00 -4.39
CA PHE A 253 -20.59 8.59 -3.20
C PHE A 253 -20.27 9.37 -1.93
N ALA A 254 -19.27 10.26 -1.91
CA ALA A 254 -18.98 11.03 -0.70
C ALA A 254 -20.01 12.10 -0.46
N THR A 255 -20.41 12.17 0.80
CA THR A 255 -21.44 13.08 1.26
C THR A 255 -20.86 14.40 1.75
N HIS A 256 -19.64 14.43 2.30
CA HIS A 256 -19.07 15.65 2.89
C HIS A 256 -17.59 15.87 2.52
N PRO A 257 -17.13 17.12 2.29
CA PRO A 257 -15.74 17.43 1.90
C PRO A 257 -14.69 16.90 2.89
N LEU A 258 -14.95 17.01 4.20
CA LEU A 258 -14.08 16.42 5.22
C LEU A 258 -13.94 14.89 5.08
N CYS A 259 -14.98 14.17 4.68
CA CYS A 259 -14.89 12.73 4.44
C CYS A 259 -13.96 12.42 3.25
N VAL A 260 -13.90 13.30 2.24
CA VAL A 260 -12.93 13.18 1.13
C VAL A 260 -11.50 13.32 1.66
N CYS A 261 -11.22 14.34 2.48
CA CYS A 261 -9.89 14.51 3.09
C CYS A 261 -9.52 13.31 3.99
N VAL A 262 -10.42 12.86 4.86
CA VAL A 262 -10.19 11.71 5.75
C VAL A 262 -9.94 10.44 4.93
N TRP A 263 -10.73 10.21 3.88
CA TRP A 263 -10.56 9.06 2.99
C TRP A 263 -9.19 9.05 2.34
N ILE A 264 -8.78 10.18 1.75
CA ILE A 264 -7.43 10.34 1.17
C ILE A 264 -6.39 10.07 2.25
N GLY A 265 -6.59 10.58 3.46
CA GLY A 265 -5.64 10.38 4.55
C GLY A 265 -5.45 8.92 4.93
N LEU A 266 -6.54 8.17 5.08
CA LEU A 266 -6.49 6.73 5.36
C LEU A 266 -5.78 5.96 4.24
N ARG A 267 -6.05 6.31 2.97
CA ARG A 267 -5.39 5.68 1.82
C ARG A 267 -3.90 5.98 1.75
N LEU A 268 -3.50 7.21 2.04
CA LEU A 268 -2.09 7.61 2.08
C LEU A 268 -1.36 6.88 3.22
N GLN A 269 -1.96 6.80 4.42
CA GLN A 269 -1.37 6.03 5.53
C GLN A 269 -1.10 4.58 5.11
N GLN A 270 -2.10 3.88 4.58
CA GLN A 270 -1.94 2.50 4.11
C GLN A 270 -0.87 2.39 3.01
N THR A 271 -0.84 3.33 2.08
CA THR A 271 0.10 3.34 0.95
C THR A 271 1.54 3.51 1.42
N TYR A 272 1.81 4.48 2.31
CA TYR A 272 3.16 4.71 2.83
C TYR A 272 3.60 3.59 3.77
N GLU A 273 2.71 3.03 4.60
CA GLU A 273 3.03 1.84 5.38
C GLU A 273 3.38 0.66 4.48
N ALA A 274 2.60 0.42 3.43
CA ALA A 274 2.83 -0.67 2.49
C ALA A 274 4.18 -0.57 1.77
N HIS A 275 4.65 0.66 1.56
CA HIS A 275 5.92 0.95 0.89
C HIS A 275 7.08 1.24 1.84
N SER A 276 6.86 1.33 3.15
CA SER A 276 7.86 1.82 4.10
C SER A 276 9.12 0.94 4.19
N GLY A 277 9.02 -0.32 3.79
CA GLY A 277 10.01 -1.35 4.10
C GLY A 277 9.96 -1.84 5.54
N TYR A 278 8.91 -1.47 6.30
CA TYR A 278 8.61 -1.99 7.62
C TYR A 278 7.31 -2.78 7.61
N CYS A 279 7.33 -3.95 8.24
CA CYS A 279 6.15 -4.77 8.48
C CYS A 279 5.97 -4.95 10.00
N PHE A 280 5.02 -4.22 10.57
CA PHE A 280 4.73 -4.22 12.01
C PHE A 280 3.91 -5.44 12.48
N GLU A 281 4.20 -6.61 11.91
CA GLU A 281 3.50 -7.84 12.25
C GLU A 281 3.70 -8.19 13.74
N GLY A 282 2.61 -8.50 14.42
CA GLY A 282 2.61 -8.77 15.87
C GLY A 282 2.75 -7.54 16.79
N HIS A 283 2.95 -6.32 16.25
CA HIS A 283 2.93 -5.11 17.07
C HIS A 283 1.54 -4.83 17.63
N ILE A 284 1.42 -4.28 18.83
CA ILE A 284 0.12 -4.02 19.49
C ILE A 284 -0.82 -3.19 18.61
N LEU A 285 -0.31 -2.19 17.92
CA LEU A 285 -1.12 -1.36 17.01
C LEU A 285 -1.58 -2.14 15.76
N ASN A 286 -0.80 -3.12 15.29
CA ASN A 286 -1.26 -4.01 14.21
C ASN A 286 -2.33 -4.98 14.72
N THR A 287 -2.18 -5.52 15.93
CA THR A 287 -3.17 -6.39 16.58
C THR A 287 -4.50 -5.67 16.82
N LEU A 288 -4.44 -4.37 17.15
CA LEU A 288 -5.61 -3.50 17.29
C LEU A 288 -6.11 -2.91 15.94
N TRP A 289 -5.56 -3.38 14.82
CA TRP A 289 -5.92 -2.99 13.45
C TRP A 289 -5.70 -1.51 13.10
N PHE A 290 -4.79 -0.82 13.78
CA PHE A 290 -4.36 0.54 13.42
C PHE A 290 -3.22 0.58 12.38
N LEU A 291 -2.55 -0.55 12.13
CA LEU A 291 -1.48 -0.69 11.14
C LEU A 291 -1.84 -1.71 10.05
N HIS A 292 -1.13 -1.64 8.94
CA HIS A 292 -1.38 -2.38 7.70
C HIS A 292 -0.23 -3.38 7.40
N ALA A 293 0.19 -4.17 8.40
CA ALA A 293 1.29 -5.13 8.23
C ALA A 293 1.04 -6.16 7.12
N ASP A 294 -0.24 -6.54 6.94
CA ASP A 294 -0.74 -7.31 5.79
C ASP A 294 -0.32 -6.71 4.45
N SER A 295 -0.63 -5.42 4.26
CA SER A 295 -0.32 -4.68 3.03
C SER A 295 1.18 -4.53 2.83
N ALA A 296 1.95 -4.29 3.90
CA ALA A 296 3.40 -4.10 3.82
C ALA A 296 4.16 -5.32 3.30
N ALA A 297 3.93 -6.49 3.88
CA ALA A 297 4.60 -7.71 3.41
C ALA A 297 4.11 -8.13 2.02
N HIS A 298 2.79 -8.02 1.77
CA HIS A 298 2.18 -8.45 0.51
C HIS A 298 2.64 -7.58 -0.67
N HIS A 299 2.70 -6.27 -0.49
CA HIS A 299 3.15 -5.35 -1.52
C HIS A 299 4.68 -5.35 -1.67
N ASP A 300 5.44 -5.48 -0.58
CA ASP A 300 6.90 -5.58 -0.71
C ASP A 300 7.32 -6.86 -1.45
N HIS A 301 6.64 -7.98 -1.23
CA HIS A 301 6.82 -9.17 -2.05
C HIS A 301 6.50 -8.88 -3.53
N HIS A 302 5.43 -8.13 -3.82
CA HIS A 302 5.10 -7.71 -5.18
C HIS A 302 6.26 -6.96 -5.86
N HIS A 303 6.86 -5.96 -5.20
CA HIS A 303 8.01 -5.23 -5.77
C HIS A 303 9.23 -6.13 -5.98
N THR A 304 9.54 -6.96 -5.00
CA THR A 304 10.78 -7.74 -5.00
C THR A 304 10.72 -8.95 -5.95
N ALA A 305 9.53 -9.52 -6.17
CA ALA A 305 9.29 -10.62 -7.09
C ALA A 305 8.79 -10.18 -8.48
N ASN A 306 8.19 -8.98 -8.56
CA ASN A 306 7.54 -8.40 -9.74
C ASN A 306 6.49 -9.33 -10.39
N GLN A 307 5.77 -10.10 -9.55
CA GLN A 307 4.80 -11.11 -9.97
C GLN A 307 3.69 -11.31 -8.93
N GLY A 308 2.44 -11.35 -9.40
CA GLY A 308 1.28 -11.57 -8.52
C GLY A 308 1.02 -10.36 -7.62
N ASN A 309 0.17 -10.53 -6.60
CA ASN A 309 -0.09 -9.54 -5.56
C ASN A 309 -0.45 -8.15 -6.14
N PHE A 310 -1.44 -8.10 -7.03
CA PHE A 310 -1.79 -6.86 -7.75
C PHE A 310 -2.74 -5.95 -6.96
N GLY A 311 -3.28 -6.42 -5.82
CA GLY A 311 -4.12 -5.62 -4.95
C GLY A 311 -3.83 -5.90 -3.48
N GLY A 312 -4.85 -5.72 -2.63
CA GLY A 312 -4.82 -6.16 -1.24
C GLY A 312 -5.03 -7.67 -1.11
N LEU A 313 -4.76 -8.22 0.08
CA LEU A 313 -4.86 -9.65 0.37
C LEU A 313 -6.19 -10.25 -0.09
N TYR A 314 -7.31 -9.63 0.27
CA TYR A 314 -8.63 -10.17 -0.05
C TYR A 314 -8.92 -10.14 -1.56
N THR A 315 -8.51 -9.09 -2.28
CA THR A 315 -8.69 -9.01 -3.73
C THR A 315 -7.84 -10.06 -4.46
N ASP A 316 -6.57 -10.22 -4.08
CA ASP A 316 -5.70 -11.24 -4.67
C ASP A 316 -6.12 -12.66 -4.29
N TRP A 317 -6.75 -12.85 -3.13
CA TRP A 317 -7.39 -14.11 -2.76
C TRP A 317 -8.55 -14.42 -3.71
N LEU A 318 -9.46 -13.45 -3.92
CA LEU A 318 -10.66 -13.60 -4.75
C LEU A 318 -10.31 -13.91 -6.21
N PHE A 319 -9.33 -13.20 -6.77
CA PHE A 319 -8.92 -13.37 -8.16
C PHE A 319 -7.77 -14.37 -8.34
N GLY A 320 -7.27 -14.92 -7.25
CA GLY A 320 -6.25 -15.95 -7.26
C GLY A 320 -4.93 -15.44 -7.83
N THR A 321 -4.33 -14.38 -7.30
CA THR A 321 -3.07 -13.81 -7.84
C THR A 321 -1.93 -13.73 -6.82
N MET A 322 -2.04 -14.48 -5.72
CA MET A 322 -1.05 -14.52 -4.62
C MET A 322 -0.30 -15.86 -4.52
N ASP A 323 -0.19 -16.60 -5.63
CA ASP A 323 0.46 -17.93 -5.66
C ASP A 323 1.91 -17.85 -5.16
N HIS A 324 2.72 -16.94 -5.68
CA HIS A 324 4.14 -16.82 -5.28
C HIS A 324 4.31 -16.47 -3.82
N TYR A 325 3.47 -15.56 -3.32
CA TYR A 325 3.48 -15.17 -1.91
C TYR A 325 3.10 -16.34 -0.99
N GLN A 326 2.08 -17.12 -1.36
CA GLN A 326 1.67 -18.30 -0.59
C GLN A 326 2.66 -19.45 -0.67
N ALA A 327 3.35 -19.62 -1.80
CA ALA A 327 4.43 -20.59 -1.94
C ALA A 327 5.59 -20.32 -0.96
N LEU A 328 5.77 -19.07 -0.53
CA LEU A 328 6.76 -18.68 0.49
C LEU A 328 6.27 -18.89 1.92
N GLY A 329 5.00 -19.25 2.14
CA GLY A 329 4.37 -19.31 3.46
C GLY A 329 3.62 -18.04 3.85
N GLY A 330 3.20 -17.23 2.87
CA GLY A 330 2.46 -16.00 3.09
C GLY A 330 3.28 -14.95 3.84
N ARG A 331 2.61 -14.14 4.68
CA ARG A 331 3.25 -13.05 5.43
C ARG A 331 4.38 -13.53 6.32
N GLN A 332 4.11 -14.52 7.18
CA GLN A 332 5.12 -15.01 8.11
C GLN A 332 6.30 -15.63 7.35
N GLY A 333 6.02 -16.44 6.33
CA GLY A 333 7.06 -17.04 5.51
C GLY A 333 7.92 -16.03 4.74
N TYR A 334 7.34 -14.92 4.28
CA TYR A 334 8.07 -13.81 3.65
C TYR A 334 8.95 -13.05 4.66
N ILE A 335 8.42 -12.75 5.85
CA ILE A 335 9.18 -12.10 6.93
C ILE A 335 10.32 -13.00 7.40
N ASP A 336 10.08 -14.31 7.56
CA ASP A 336 11.05 -15.29 8.08
C ASP A 336 12.17 -15.62 7.09
N GLN A 337 12.10 -15.15 5.83
CA GLN A 337 13.27 -15.21 4.94
C GLN A 337 14.50 -14.51 5.55
N LYS A 338 14.27 -13.62 6.54
CA LYS A 338 15.26 -13.11 7.50
C LYS A 338 16.25 -14.13 8.06
N VAL A 339 15.86 -15.40 8.16
CA VAL A 339 16.64 -16.40 8.92
C VAL A 339 17.52 -17.28 8.02
N LYS A 340 17.36 -17.22 6.69
CA LYS A 340 18.00 -18.18 5.76
C LYS A 340 18.96 -17.56 4.73
N GLY A 341 19.50 -16.37 5.02
CA GLY A 341 20.70 -15.89 4.34
C GLY A 341 21.94 -16.65 4.83
N LYS A 342 22.28 -17.77 4.16
CA LYS A 342 23.65 -18.30 4.12
C LYS A 342 24.45 -17.58 3.05
#